data_AF-A0A1C6ID44-F1
#
_entry.id   AF-A0A1C6ID44-F1
#
_cell.length_a   1.000
_cell.length_b   1.000
_cell.length_c   1.000
_cell.angle_alpha   90.00
_cell.angle_beta   90.00
_cell.angle_gamma   90.00
#
_symmetry.space_group_name_H-M   'P 1'
#
loop_
_entity.id
_entity.type
_entity.pdbx_description
1 polymer ?
#
loop_
_entity_poly.entity_id
_entity_poly.type
_entity_poly.pdbx_seq_one_letter_code
_entity_poly.pdbx_strand_id
1 'polypeptide(L)' 'MKELDVVRLKEDFKSIPAGTNGTIVLEYDGHCYEVEFVDDDSNTIGVLTTPSEILELAKTE' A
#
# COMPACT_ATOMS: atom_id res chain seq x y z
N MET A 1 9.06 6.70 -1.02
CA MET A 1 8.86 5.24 -0.88
C MET A 1 9.40 4.63 -2.15
N LYS A 2 9.81 3.37 -2.13
CA LYS A 2 10.38 2.64 -3.27
C LYS A 2 9.78 1.24 -3.36
N GLU A 3 10.05 0.55 -4.46
CA GLU A 3 9.70 -0.88 -4.60
C GLU A 3 10.19 -1.69 -3.38
N LEU A 4 9.34 -2.60 -2.91
CA LEU A 4 9.47 -3.44 -1.72
C LEU A 4 9.37 -2.72 -0.36
N ASP A 5 9.16 -1.40 -0.31
CA ASP A 5 8.77 -0.76 0.94
C ASP A 5 7.37 -1.26 1.35
N VAL A 6 7.22 -1.60 2.64
CA VAL A 6 5.91 -1.84 3.24
C VAL A 6 5.25 -0.50 3.56
N VAL A 7 4.01 -0.35 3.13
CA VAL A 7 3.21 0.85 3.31
C VAL A 7 1.90 0.52 4.00
N ARG A 8 1.24 1.55 4.52
CA ARG A 8 -0.06 1.47 5.15
C ARG A 8 -0.99 2.52 4.57
N LEU A 9 -2.26 2.17 4.35
CA LEU A 9 -3.28 3.13 3.96
C LEU A 9 -3.61 4.07 5.12
N LYS A 10 -3.65 5.38 4.85
CA LYS A 10 -4.06 6.41 5.81
C LYS A 10 -5.58 6.61 5.87
N GLU A 11 -6.28 6.26 4.80
CA GLU A 11 -7.74 6.37 4.66
C GLU A 11 -8.30 5.21 3.84
N ASP A 12 -9.61 5.01 3.87
CA ASP A 12 -10.29 3.99 3.08
C ASP A 12 -10.06 4.27 1.60
N PHE A 13 -9.57 3.28 0.86
CA PHE A 13 -9.34 3.41 -0.57
C PHE A 13 -10.03 2.32 -1.34
N LYS A 14 -11.01 2.72 -2.15
CA LYS A 14 -11.94 1.82 -2.84
C LYS A 14 -12.66 0.93 -1.82
N SER A 15 -12.28 -0.34 -1.71
CA SER A 15 -12.86 -1.32 -0.77
C SER A 15 -11.83 -1.83 0.24
N ILE A 16 -10.66 -1.20 0.32
CA ILE A 16 -9.60 -1.56 1.27
C ILE A 16 -9.65 -0.54 2.42
N PRO A 17 -9.84 -1.00 3.67
CA PRO A 17 -9.99 -0.09 4.80
C PRO A 17 -8.68 0.63 5.14
N ALA A 18 -8.82 1.80 5.75
CA ALA A 18 -7.71 2.53 6.35
C ALA A 18 -6.95 1.61 7.31
N GLY A 19 -5.63 1.72 7.29
CA GLY A 19 -4.75 0.94 8.13
C GLY A 19 -4.36 -0.43 7.58
N THR A 20 -4.90 -0.87 6.43
CA THR A 20 -4.40 -2.07 5.74
C THR A 20 -2.97 -1.86 5.26
N ASN A 21 -2.14 -2.88 5.50
CA ASN A 21 -0.76 -2.90 5.02
C ASN A 21 -0.69 -3.41 3.57
N GLY A 22 0.30 -2.94 2.85
CA GLY A 22 0.63 -3.44 1.53
C GLY A 22 2.11 -3.27 1.22
N THR A 23 2.55 -3.87 0.12
CA THR A 23 3.92 -3.77 -0.37
C THR A 23 3.91 -3.05 -1.71
N ILE A 24 4.79 -2.06 -1.89
CA ILE A 24 4.98 -1.43 -3.20
C ILE A 24 5.62 -2.46 -4.14
N VAL A 25 4.92 -2.81 -5.22
CA VAL A 25 5.41 -3.74 -6.25
C VAL A 25 5.86 -3.03 -7.53
N LEU A 26 5.51 -1.74 -7.70
CA LEU A 26 6.01 -0.89 -8.77
C LEU A 26 5.94 0.59 -8.37
N GLU A 27 7.00 1.33 -8.66
CA GLU A 27 7.01 2.81 -8.64
C GLU A 27 6.83 3.34 -10.07
N TYR A 28 5.87 4.26 -10.27
CA TYR A 28 5.67 4.92 -11.56
C TYR A 28 6.50 6.20 -11.67
N ASP A 29 6.07 7.24 -10.97
CA ASP A 29 6.57 8.62 -11.08
C ASP A 29 6.67 9.31 -9.71
N GLY A 30 6.59 8.55 -8.61
CA GLY A 30 6.60 9.03 -7.22
C GLY A 30 5.28 9.64 -6.75
N HIS A 31 4.32 9.87 -7.65
CA HIS A 31 2.95 10.32 -7.32
C HIS A 31 2.00 9.15 -7.09
N CYS A 32 2.20 8.05 -7.83
CA CYS A 32 1.44 6.82 -7.69
C CYS A 32 2.36 5.61 -7.56
N TYR A 33 1.91 4.60 -6.83
CA TYR A 33 2.58 3.32 -6.66
C TYR A 33 1.60 2.19 -6.95
N GLU A 34 2.08 1.11 -7.55
CA GLU A 34 1.32 -0.14 -7.54
C GLU A 34 1.60 -0.86 -6.22
N VAL A 35 0.55 -1.13 -5.45
CA VAL A 35 0.64 -1.70 -4.11
C VAL A 35 -0.14 -3.00 -4.06
N GLU A 36 0.50 -4.09 -3.64
CA GLU A 36 -0.16 -5.33 -3.24
C GLU A 36 -0.60 -5.20 -1.78
N PHE A 37 -1.91 -5.13 -1.55
CA PHE A 37 -2.49 -5.09 -0.21
C PHE A 37 -2.78 -6.49 0.30
N VAL A 38 -2.56 -6.71 1.59
CA VAL A 38 -2.76 -8.00 2.25
C VAL A 38 -3.68 -7.88 3.47
N ASP A 39 -4.38 -8.96 3.80
CA ASP A 39 -5.14 -9.06 5.06
C ASP A 39 -4.23 -9.42 6.24
N ASP A 40 -4.82 -9.54 7.44
CA ASP A 40 -4.09 -9.90 8.66
C ASP A 40 -3.46 -11.31 8.59
N ASP A 41 -3.98 -12.19 7.73
CA ASP A 41 -3.46 -13.53 7.46
C ASP A 41 -2.42 -13.54 6.32
N SER A 42 -1.99 -12.35 5.87
CA SER A 42 -1.04 -12.15 4.75
C SER A 42 -1.53 -12.67 3.39
N ASN A 43 -2.85 -12.85 3.21
CA ASN A 43 -3.41 -13.15 1.91
C ASN A 43 -3.57 -11.88 1.09
N THR A 44 -3.25 -11.95 -0.20
CA THR A 44 -3.45 -10.83 -1.12
C THR A 44 -4.94 -10.49 -1.24
N ILE A 45 -5.30 -9.27 -0.86
CA ILE A 45 -6.62 -8.68 -1.10
C ILE A 45 -6.69 -8.19 -2.56
N GLY A 46 -5.62 -7.56 -3.04
CA GLY A 46 -5.52 -7.10 -4.42
C GLY A 46 -4.32 -6.20 -4.67
N VAL A 47 -4.05 -5.95 -5.95
CA VAL A 47 -2.99 -5.05 -6.42
C VAL A 47 -3.63 -3.81 -7.03
N LEU A 48 -3.29 -2.63 -6.51
CA LEU A 48 -3.92 -1.37 -6.92
C LEU A 48 -2.88 -0.27 -7.16
N THR A 49 -3.07 0.47 -8.25
CA THR A 49 -2.47 1.80 -8.40
C THR A 49 -3.05 2.73 -7.33
N THR A 50 -2.17 3.24 -6.46
CA THR A 50 -2.52 3.94 -5.24
C THR A 50 -1.74 5.26 -5.15
N PRO A 51 -2.41 6.41 -4.94
CA PRO A 51 -1.75 7.70 -4.75
C PRO A 51 -0.81 7.69 -3.54
N SER A 52 0.37 8.32 -3.67
CA SER A 52 1.34 8.43 -2.58
C SER A 52 0.81 9.24 -1.40
N GLU A 53 -0.13 10.16 -1.67
CA GLU A 53 -0.74 11.02 -0.66
C GLU A 53 -1.60 10.27 0.37
N ILE A 54 -2.05 9.05 0.05
CA ILE A 54 -2.85 8.22 0.97
C ILE A 54 -2.06 7.05 1.57
N LEU A 55 -0.76 6.98 1.27
CA LEU A 55 0.16 5.99 1.82
C LEU A 55 1.04 6.62 2.91
N GLU A 56 1.46 5.80 3.85
CA GLU A 56 2.60 6.05 4.74
C GLU A 56 3.51 4.83 4.80
N LEU A 57 4.80 5.02 5.08
CA LEU A 57 5.70 3.89 5.32
C LEU A 57 5.27 3.17 6.59
N ALA A 58 5.03 1.86 6.50
CA ALA A 58 4.78 1.05 7.68
C ALA A 58 6.08 1.02 8.51
N LYS A 59 5.99 1.33 9.80
CA LYS A 59 7.13 1.18 10.69
C LYS A 59 7.36 -0.31 10.91
N THR A 60 8.54 -0.79 10.53
CA THR A 60 9.08 -2.05 11.04
C THR A 60 9.53 -1.82 12.47
N GLU A 61 8.85 -2.45 13.42
CA GLU A 61 9.35 -2.62 14.80
C GLU A 61 10.43 -3.72 14.86
#